data_AF-A0AAD2DU29-F1
#
_entry.id   AF-A0AAD2DU29-F1
#
_cell.length_a   1.000
_cell.length_b   1.000
_cell.length_c   1.000
_cell.angle_alpha   90.00
_cell.angle_beta   90.00
_cell.angle_gamma   90.00
#
_symmetry.space_group_name_H-M   'P 1'
#
loop_
_entity.id
_entity.type
_entity.pdbx_description
1 polymer ?
#
loop_
_entity_poly.entity_id
_entity_poly.type
_entity_poly.pdbx_seq_one_letter_code
_entity_poly.pdbx_strand_id
1 'polypeptide(L)'
;MSCPHLCGIAAFLKSAHLNWFAAAIKSVMMITSHIVNLNNAPIEDERFLPANNFAIGSGHVNPSKAYDPGLTYDNELGDYVPSLRALVKSAHSNWFPTAMTTSHIANLNNAPIEDERFLPANNFAVGSGHVNLPRLMILG
;
A
#
# COMPACT_ATOMS: atom_id res chain seq x y z
N MET A 1 -20.56 0.84 -1.17
CA MET A 1 -20.86 -0.41 -0.43
C MET A 1 -19.90 -1.58 -0.74
N SER A 2 -18.90 -1.47 -1.62
CA SER A 2 -18.04 -2.61 -2.01
C SER A 2 -16.87 -2.91 -1.04
N CYS A 3 -16.33 -1.90 -0.37
CA CYS A 3 -15.24 -2.05 0.62
C CYS A 3 -15.54 -3.11 1.71
N PRO A 4 -16.68 -3.07 2.44
CA PRO A 4 -16.96 -4.08 3.46
C PRO A 4 -17.11 -5.51 2.90
N HIS A 5 -17.55 -5.67 1.64
CA HIS A 5 -17.61 -6.98 0.98
C HIS A 5 -16.20 -7.54 0.73
N LEU A 6 -15.28 -6.70 0.23
CA LEU A 6 -13.89 -7.09 0.02
C LEU A 6 -13.18 -7.39 1.34
N CYS A 7 -13.42 -6.60 2.39
CA CYS A 7 -12.90 -6.88 3.73
C CYS A 7 -13.38 -8.23 4.26
N GLY A 8 -14.66 -8.57 4.06
CA GLY A 8 -15.21 -9.86 4.48
C GLY A 8 -14.54 -11.04 3.75
N ILE A 9 -14.35 -10.92 2.44
CA ILE A 9 -13.64 -11.93 1.64
C ILE A 9 -12.18 -12.05 2.08
N ALA A 10 -11.50 -10.94 2.30
CA ALA A 10 -10.11 -10.93 2.76
C ALA A 10 -9.97 -11.58 4.15
N ALA A 11 -10.90 -11.31 5.07
CA ALA A 11 -10.93 -11.93 6.39
C ALA A 11 -11.17 -13.44 6.31
N PHE A 12 -12.09 -13.88 5.43
CA PHE A 12 -12.32 -15.29 5.16
C PHE A 12 -11.06 -15.99 4.63
N LEU A 13 -10.39 -15.40 3.63
CA LEU A 13 -9.14 -15.93 3.07
C LEU A 13 -8.01 -15.96 4.10
N LYS A 14 -7.89 -14.93 4.95
CA LYS A 14 -6.90 -14.92 6.04
C LYS A 14 -7.16 -16.01 7.07
N SER A 15 -8.43 -16.31 7.37
CA SER A 15 -8.80 -17.39 8.28
C SER A 15 -8.50 -18.77 7.69
N ALA A 16 -8.62 -18.93 6.36
CA ALA A 16 -8.29 -20.17 5.68
C ALA A 16 -6.78 -20.40 5.53
N HIS A 17 -6.03 -19.31 5.27
CA HIS A 17 -4.59 -19.34 4.99
C HIS A 17 -3.84 -18.40 5.95
N LEU A 18 -3.65 -18.85 7.19
CA LEU A 18 -3.08 -18.03 8.27
C LEU A 18 -1.65 -17.53 7.97
N ASN A 19 -0.89 -18.29 7.18
CA ASN A 19 0.49 -17.98 6.79
C ASN A 19 0.62 -16.93 5.68
N TRP A 20 -0.46 -16.56 4.98
CA TRP A 20 -0.38 -15.57 3.90
C TRP A 20 -0.21 -14.14 4.45
N PHE A 21 0.70 -13.37 3.85
CA PHE A 21 0.77 -11.95 4.14
C PHE A 21 -0.38 -11.18 3.46
N ALA A 22 -0.58 -9.92 3.84
CA ALA A 22 -1.64 -9.08 3.26
C ALA A 22 -1.47 -8.90 1.74
N ALA A 23 -0.22 -8.90 1.26
CA ALA A 23 0.10 -8.84 -0.16
C ALA A 23 -0.40 -10.08 -0.92
N ALA A 24 -0.20 -11.28 -0.38
CA ALA A 24 -0.75 -12.53 -0.92
C ALA A 24 -2.27 -12.46 -1.04
N ILE A 25 -2.99 -12.08 0.02
CA ILE A 25 -4.46 -12.02 -0.01
C ILE A 25 -4.95 -11.05 -1.09
N LYS A 26 -4.31 -9.87 -1.18
CA LYS A 26 -4.63 -8.90 -2.24
C LYS A 26 -4.35 -9.49 -3.63
N SER A 27 -3.22 -10.16 -3.79
CA SER A 27 -2.79 -10.75 -5.06
C SER A 27 -3.80 -11.79 -5.56
N VAL A 28 -4.20 -12.72 -4.71
CA VAL A 28 -5.10 -13.81 -5.10
C VAL A 28 -6.48 -13.29 -5.48
N MET A 29 -6.97 -12.25 -4.79
CA MET A 29 -8.23 -11.59 -5.15
C MET A 29 -8.15 -10.90 -6.52
N MET A 30 -6.98 -10.38 -6.90
CA MET A 30 -6.74 -9.67 -8.15
C MET A 30 -6.53 -10.60 -9.35
N ILE A 31 -5.84 -11.73 -9.20
CA ILE A 31 -5.60 -12.65 -10.33
C ILE A 31 -6.79 -13.58 -10.62
N THR A 32 -7.66 -13.77 -9.63
CA THR A 32 -8.83 -14.66 -9.74
C THR A 32 -10.11 -13.93 -10.11
N SER A 33 -10.09 -12.60 -10.19
CA SER A 33 -11.24 -11.79 -10.58
C SER A 33 -11.63 -11.98 -12.04
N HIS A 34 -12.90 -11.73 -12.33
CA HIS A 34 -13.48 -11.83 -13.67
C HIS A 34 -13.63 -10.45 -14.30
N ILE A 35 -13.22 -10.32 -15.56
CA ILE A 35 -13.41 -9.10 -16.35
C ILE A 35 -14.72 -9.12 -17.17
N VAL A 36 -15.44 -10.24 -17.13
CA VAL A 36 -16.70 -10.46 -17.84
C VAL A 36 -17.86 -10.57 -16.88
N ASN A 37 -19.05 -10.18 -17.34
CA ASN A 37 -20.31 -10.37 -16.65
C ASN A 37 -20.82 -11.82 -16.82
N LEU A 38 -21.97 -12.12 -16.22
CA LEU A 38 -22.62 -13.44 -16.29
C LEU A 38 -23.04 -13.86 -17.71
N ASN A 39 -23.12 -12.90 -18.64
CA ASN A 39 -23.48 -13.12 -20.04
C ASN A 39 -22.24 -13.25 -20.94
N ASN A 40 -21.05 -13.40 -20.36
CA ASN A 40 -19.76 -13.43 -21.05
C ASN A 40 -19.44 -12.15 -21.84
N ALA A 41 -20.12 -11.03 -21.56
CA ALA A 41 -19.82 -9.72 -22.11
C ALA A 41 -18.88 -8.95 -21.16
N PRO A 42 -18.14 -7.94 -21.65
CA PRO A 42 -17.33 -7.07 -20.80
C PRO A 42 -18.18 -6.43 -19.69
N ILE A 43 -17.59 -6.24 -18.50
CA ILE A 43 -18.24 -5.46 -17.44
C ILE A 43 -18.45 -4.03 -17.95
N GLU A 44 -19.65 -3.50 -17.74
CA GLU A 44 -20.03 -2.16 -18.15
C GLU A 44 -19.82 -1.15 -17.01
N ASP A 45 -19.53 0.09 -17.36
CA ASP A 45 -19.48 1.22 -16.43
C ASP A 45 -20.89 1.81 -16.19
N GLU A 46 -20.96 2.88 -15.39
CA GLU A 46 -22.21 3.60 -15.11
C GLU A 46 -22.89 4.20 -16.35
N ARG A 47 -22.18 4.26 -17.49
CA ARG A 47 -22.66 4.79 -18.78
C ARG A 47 -23.07 3.68 -19.73
N PHE A 48 -23.09 2.42 -19.29
CA PHE A 48 -23.36 1.23 -20.11
C PHE A 48 -22.33 1.06 -21.24
N LEU A 49 -21.10 1.53 -21.01
CA LEU A 49 -19.98 1.31 -21.92
C LEU A 49 -19.03 0.27 -21.32
N PRO A 50 -18.24 -0.45 -22.14
CA PRO A 50 -17.23 -1.35 -21.62
C PRO A 50 -16.29 -0.64 -20.66
N ALA A 51 -16.23 -1.12 -19.41
CA ALA A 51 -15.46 -0.50 -18.36
C ALA A 51 -13.96 -0.65 -18.61
N ASN A 52 -13.23 0.43 -18.38
CA ASN A 52 -11.77 0.42 -18.47
C ASN A 52 -11.13 -0.13 -17.19
N ASN A 53 -9.84 -0.48 -17.27
CA ASN A 53 -9.09 -1.00 -16.12
C ASN A 53 -8.98 0.01 -14.96
N PHE A 54 -9.18 1.30 -15.20
CA PHE A 54 -9.20 2.31 -14.15
C PHE A 54 -10.51 2.32 -13.36
N ALA A 55 -11.60 1.84 -13.98
CA ALA A 55 -12.92 1.75 -13.36
C ALA A 55 -13.08 0.45 -12.56
N ILE A 56 -12.66 -0.70 -13.12
CA ILE A 56 -12.87 -2.02 -12.50
C ILE A 56 -11.61 -2.62 -11.87
N GLY A 57 -10.44 -2.03 -12.10
CA GLY A 57 -9.16 -2.62 -11.70
C GLY A 57 -8.96 -3.97 -12.38
N SER A 58 -8.91 -5.02 -11.58
CA SER A 58 -8.74 -6.41 -12.03
C SER A 58 -10.06 -7.10 -12.40
N GLY A 59 -11.20 -6.46 -12.11
CA GLY A 59 -12.54 -6.98 -12.37
C GLY A 59 -13.31 -7.38 -11.10
N HIS A 60 -14.35 -8.18 -11.30
CA HIS A 60 -15.24 -8.64 -10.24
C HIS A 60 -14.61 -9.78 -9.43
N VAL A 61 -14.62 -9.67 -8.10
CA VAL A 61 -14.00 -10.65 -7.20
C VAL A 61 -14.65 -12.03 -7.30
N ASN A 62 -13.83 -13.09 -7.29
CA ASN A 62 -14.29 -14.48 -7.25
C ASN A 62 -13.76 -15.19 -5.99
N PRO A 63 -14.54 -15.24 -4.90
CA PRO A 63 -14.06 -15.81 -3.64
C PRO A 63 -13.78 -17.32 -3.73
N SER A 64 -14.56 -18.07 -4.53
CA SER A 64 -14.35 -19.51 -4.71
C SER A 64 -13.03 -19.82 -5.38
N LYS A 65 -12.65 -19.03 -6.38
CA LYS A 65 -11.35 -19.20 -7.08
C LYS A 65 -10.19 -18.62 -6.28
N ALA A 66 -10.41 -17.56 -5.49
CA ALA A 66 -9.39 -16.97 -4.61
C ALA A 66 -8.97 -17.90 -3.45
N TYR A 67 -9.80 -18.89 -3.09
CA TYR A 67 -9.49 -19.88 -2.06
C TYR A 67 -8.32 -20.80 -2.46
N ASP A 68 -8.25 -21.20 -3.73
CA ASP A 68 -7.15 -21.98 -4.31
C ASP A 68 -6.69 -21.37 -5.64
N PRO A 69 -5.84 -20.32 -5.58
CA PRO A 69 -5.54 -19.46 -6.70
C PRO A 69 -4.45 -20.00 -7.64
N GLY A 70 -3.83 -21.14 -7.31
CA GLY A 70 -2.75 -21.78 -8.09
C GLY A 70 -1.41 -21.02 -8.09
N LEU A 71 -1.43 -19.70 -8.20
CA LEU A 71 -0.29 -18.79 -8.11
C LEU A 71 -0.62 -17.66 -7.13
N THR A 72 0.36 -17.20 -6.37
CA THR A 72 0.21 -16.06 -5.45
C THR A 72 1.45 -15.20 -5.52
N TYR A 73 1.29 -13.88 -5.58
CA TYR A 73 2.38 -12.94 -5.34
C TYR A 73 2.40 -12.57 -3.88
N ASP A 74 3.43 -13.02 -3.17
CA ASP A 74 3.60 -12.75 -1.75
C ASP A 74 4.83 -11.87 -1.52
N ASN A 75 4.60 -10.73 -0.85
CA ASN A 75 5.61 -9.72 -0.62
C ASN A 75 5.56 -9.32 0.86
N GLU A 76 6.73 -9.15 1.46
CA GLU A 76 6.84 -8.66 2.83
C GLU A 76 6.85 -7.12 2.86
N LEU A 77 6.60 -6.53 4.04
CA LEU A 77 6.67 -5.08 4.22
C LEU A 77 8.06 -4.52 3.85
N GLY A 78 9.11 -5.29 4.10
CA GLY A 78 10.49 -4.95 3.73
C GLY A 78 10.67 -4.70 2.23
N ASP A 79 9.93 -5.39 1.38
CA ASP A 79 10.02 -5.25 -0.08
C ASP A 79 9.46 -3.92 -0.59
N TYR A 80 8.60 -3.25 0.20
CA TYR A 80 8.06 -1.94 -0.14
C TYR A 80 9.00 -0.79 0.23
N VAL A 81 9.91 -0.99 1.19
CA VAL A 81 10.81 0.06 1.71
C VAL A 81 11.69 0.69 0.60
N PRO A 82 12.33 -0.08 -0.30
CA PRO A 82 13.10 0.48 -1.39
C PRO A 82 12.27 1.35 -2.33
N SER A 83 11.04 0.91 -2.67
CA SER A 83 10.12 1.64 -3.54
C SER A 83 9.68 2.96 -2.91
N LEU A 84 9.30 2.95 -1.62
CA LEU A 84 8.93 4.17 -0.90
C LEU A 84 10.12 5.14 -0.80
N ARG A 85 11.32 4.63 -0.53
CA ARG A 85 12.54 5.44 -0.50
C ARG A 85 12.84 6.07 -1.86
N ALA A 86 12.66 5.32 -2.95
CA ALA A 86 12.85 5.84 -4.30
C ALA A 86 11.85 6.97 -4.61
N LEU A 87 10.58 6.81 -4.23
CA LEU A 87 9.56 7.85 -4.37
C LEU A 87 9.92 9.11 -3.59
N VAL A 88 10.30 8.99 -2.31
CA VAL A 88 10.73 10.12 -1.48
C VAL A 88 11.95 10.83 -2.07
N LYS A 89 12.94 10.08 -2.59
CA LYS A 89 14.10 10.68 -3.28
C LYS A 89 13.70 11.47 -4.52
N SER A 90 12.77 10.94 -5.32
CA SER A 90 12.30 11.59 -6.54
C SER A 90 11.54 12.90 -6.24
N ALA A 91 10.73 12.91 -5.17
CA ALA A 91 10.06 14.10 -4.66
C ALA A 91 11.05 15.11 -4.05
N HIS A 92 12.08 14.66 -3.33
CA HIS A 92 13.07 15.60 -2.78
C HIS A 92 13.87 16.29 -3.90
N SER A 93 14.21 15.57 -4.98
CA SER A 93 14.93 16.18 -6.11
C SER A 93 14.12 17.20 -6.91
N ASN A 94 12.78 17.16 -6.84
CA ASN A 94 11.92 18.11 -7.56
C ASN A 94 11.59 19.37 -6.74
N TRP A 95 11.70 19.32 -5.40
CA TRP A 95 11.39 20.43 -4.50
C TRP A 95 12.64 21.15 -3.97
N PHE A 96 13.81 20.50 -3.95
CA PHE A 96 15.10 21.11 -3.58
C PHE A 96 16.24 20.67 -4.53
N PRO A 97 16.59 21.48 -5.56
CA PRO A 97 17.72 21.18 -6.40
C PRO A 97 19.03 21.50 -5.66
N THR A 98 19.66 20.45 -5.13
CA THR A 98 21.03 20.44 -4.57
C THR A 98 21.20 21.01 -3.14
N ALA A 99 21.89 20.22 -2.29
CA ALA A 99 22.41 20.57 -0.95
C ALA A 99 21.51 20.39 0.29
N MET A 100 20.94 19.20 0.51
CA MET A 100 20.80 18.68 1.88
C MET A 100 21.48 17.32 2.02
N THR A 101 22.33 17.25 3.03
CA THR A 101 23.41 16.30 3.26
C THR A 101 22.93 14.87 3.45
N THR A 102 23.76 13.94 2.98
CA THR A 102 23.72 12.48 3.14
C THR A 102 23.42 11.96 4.56
N SER A 103 23.44 12.82 5.59
CA SER A 103 23.19 12.44 6.99
C SER A 103 21.70 12.25 7.35
N HIS A 104 20.74 12.89 6.66
CA HIS A 104 19.31 12.71 7.01
C HIS A 104 18.69 11.41 6.45
N ILE A 105 19.24 10.87 5.35
CA ILE A 105 18.79 9.60 4.75
C ILE A 105 19.31 8.38 5.53
N ALA A 106 20.43 8.53 6.23
CA ALA A 106 21.05 7.46 7.02
C ALA A 106 20.15 6.96 8.17
N ASN A 107 19.30 7.82 8.74
CA ASN A 107 18.42 7.42 9.83
C ASN A 107 17.25 6.53 9.37
N LEU A 108 16.82 6.66 8.11
CA LEU A 108 15.88 5.73 7.48
C LEU A 108 16.53 4.41 7.05
N ASN A 109 17.86 4.35 6.90
CA ASN A 109 18.55 3.10 6.56
C ASN A 109 18.66 2.14 7.75
N ASN A 110 18.48 2.64 8.97
CA ASN A 110 18.73 1.91 10.22
C ASN A 110 17.48 1.76 11.10
N ALA A 111 16.29 2.14 10.61
CA ALA A 111 15.05 1.90 11.35
C ALA A 111 14.80 0.38 11.42
N PRO A 112 14.64 -0.21 12.62
CA PRO A 112 14.28 -1.62 12.76
C PRO A 112 12.96 -1.88 12.03
N ILE A 113 12.91 -2.94 11.23
CA ILE A 113 11.66 -3.44 10.66
C ILE A 113 11.03 -4.25 11.80
N GLU A 114 10.23 -3.60 12.65
CA GLU A 114 9.55 -4.28 13.75
C GLU A 114 8.60 -5.36 13.19
N ASP A 115 8.69 -6.58 13.71
CA ASP A 115 7.83 -7.72 13.35
C ASP A 115 6.38 -7.44 13.80
N GLU A 116 5.49 -7.10 12.86
CA GLU A 116 4.10 -6.72 13.13
C GLU A 116 3.20 -7.86 13.64
N ARG A 117 3.75 -9.05 13.97
CA ARG A 117 2.97 -10.09 14.68
C ARG A 117 2.44 -9.62 16.05
N PHE A 118 2.93 -8.50 16.58
CA PHE A 118 2.43 -7.85 17.80
C PHE A 118 2.46 -6.32 17.70
N LEU A 119 1.33 -5.68 17.36
CA LEU A 119 1.16 -4.23 17.56
C LEU A 119 0.28 -3.94 18.79
N PRO A 120 0.83 -3.40 19.90
CA PRO A 120 0.06 -2.55 20.80
C PRO A 120 0.08 -1.09 20.29
N ALA A 121 -1.10 -0.47 20.26
CA ALA A 121 -1.46 0.72 19.47
C ALA A 121 -0.80 2.08 19.80
N ASN A 122 0.31 2.17 20.55
CA ASN A 122 0.62 3.42 21.28
C ASN A 122 1.95 4.13 21.04
N ASN A 123 2.85 3.73 20.15
CA ASN A 123 4.14 4.43 20.01
C ASN A 123 4.39 5.03 18.61
N PHE A 124 3.75 6.18 18.35
CA PHE A 124 4.23 7.14 17.34
C PHE A 124 5.23 8.09 18.01
N ALA A 125 6.52 7.79 17.94
CA ALA A 125 7.57 8.67 18.45
C ALA A 125 7.84 9.81 17.46
N VAL A 126 7.14 10.93 17.62
CA VAL A 126 7.54 12.21 17.01
C VAL A 126 8.75 12.72 17.78
N GLY A 127 9.93 12.67 17.17
CA GLY A 127 11.14 13.28 17.69
C GLY A 127 10.98 14.80 17.76
N SER A 128 10.80 15.32 18.98
CA SER A 128 10.74 16.75 19.30
C SER A 128 12.10 17.41 19.04
N GLY A 129 12.22 18.13 17.93
CA GLY A 129 13.36 19.01 17.63
C GLY A 129 13.06 20.46 18.01
N HIS A 130 13.68 20.94 19.08
CA HIS A 130 13.67 22.34 19.53
C HIS A 130 14.20 23.26 18.41
N VAL A 131 13.35 24.06 17.78
CA VAL A 131 13.75 25.07 16.79
C VAL A 131 14.33 26.29 17.50
N ASN A 132 15.66 26.40 17.51
CA ASN A 132 16.37 27.63 17.87
C ASN A 132 16.35 28.56 16.66
N LEU A 133 15.40 29.50 16.63
CA LEU A 133 15.29 30.50 15.57
C LEU A 133 16.40 31.55 15.74
N PRO A 134 17.11 31.93 14.66
CA PRO A 134 18.14 32.97 14.73
C PRO A 134 17.53 34.32 15.08
N ARG A 135 18.14 34.95 16.09
CA ARG A 135 17.84 36.26 16.66
C ARG A 135 17.93 37.35 15.58
N LEU A 136 16.79 37.76 15.00
CA LEU A 136 16.70 38.97 14.19
C LEU A 136 16.32 40.15 15.10
N MET A 137 17.32 40.94 15.46
CA MET A 137 17.16 42.26 16.08
C MET A 137 16.73 43.24 14.98
N ILE A 138 15.50 43.75 15.05
CA ILE A 138 15.15 45.06 14.49
C ILE A 138 14.65 45.93 15.63
N LEU A 139 15.36 47.05 15.78
CA LEU A 139 15.27 48.13 16.75
C LEU A 139 14.13 49.09 16.38
N GLY A 140 13.48 49.72 17.37
CA GLY A 140 12.60 50.88 17.18
C GLY A 140 11.38 50.86 18.08
#